data_AF-A0A481SPM1-F1
#
_entry.id   AF-A0A481SPM1-F1
#
_cell.length_a   1.000
_cell.length_b   1.000
_cell.length_c   1.000
_cell.angle_alpha   90.00
_cell.angle_beta   90.00
_cell.angle_gamma   90.00
#
_symmetry.space_group_name_H-M   'P 1'
#
loop_
_entity.id
_entity.type
_entity.pdbx_description
1 polymer ?
#
loop_
_entity_poly.entity_id
_entity_poly.type
_entity_poly.pdbx_seq_one_letter_code
_entity_poly.pdbx_strand_id
1 'polypeptide(L)'
;MRAVLAACCLFAVYLLFRSADSKAPGAAAPPPPPEADADEQTSSNSGTCVDIKEEDICVSWKAANYCLSSTYTKENCANTCNVC
;
A
#
# COMPACT_ATOMS: atom_id res chain seq x y z
N MET A 1 -35.60 -13.90 -33.16
CA MET A 1 -34.11 -13.80 -33.23
C MET A 1 -33.55 -12.50 -32.64
N ARG A 2 -34.16 -11.91 -31.59
CA ARG A 2 -33.66 -10.68 -30.92
C ARG A 2 -33.17 -10.91 -29.49
N ALA A 3 -33.66 -11.95 -28.81
CA ALA A 3 -33.25 -12.29 -27.44
C ALA A 3 -31.81 -12.80 -27.34
N VAL A 4 -31.28 -13.40 -28.41
CA VAL A 4 -29.90 -13.96 -28.44
C VAL A 4 -28.84 -12.85 -28.43
N LEU A 5 -29.13 -11.66 -28.99
CA LEU A 5 -28.19 -10.53 -28.97
C LEU A 5 -27.96 -9.99 -27.56
N ALA A 6 -29.02 -9.85 -26.76
CA ALA A 6 -28.92 -9.26 -25.42
C ALA A 6 -28.07 -10.14 -24.47
N ALA A 7 -28.21 -11.46 -24.55
CA ALA A 7 -27.41 -12.39 -23.77
C ALA A 7 -25.92 -12.37 -24.17
N CYS A 8 -25.64 -12.20 -25.47
CA CYS A 8 -24.26 -12.11 -25.97
C CYS A 8 -23.57 -10.82 -25.47
N CYS A 9 -24.30 -9.70 -25.44
CA CYS A 9 -23.78 -8.44 -24.90
C CYS A 9 -23.49 -8.52 -23.40
N LEU A 10 -24.38 -9.14 -22.62
CA LEU A 10 -24.17 -9.29 -21.17
C LEU A 10 -22.97 -10.20 -20.85
N PHE A 11 -22.80 -11.27 -21.62
CA PHE A 11 -21.64 -12.16 -21.45
C PHE A 11 -20.32 -11.46 -21.79
N ALA A 12 -20.29 -10.64 -22.85
CA ALA A 12 -19.11 -9.87 -23.22
C ALA A 12 -18.72 -8.82 -22.16
N VAL A 13 -19.70 -8.12 -21.57
CA VAL A 13 -19.44 -7.16 -20.48
C VAL A 13 -18.91 -7.87 -19.23
N TYR A 14 -19.45 -9.06 -18.91
CA TYR A 14 -18.98 -9.85 -17.78
C TYR A 14 -17.53 -10.34 -17.97
N LEU A 15 -17.16 -10.76 -19.18
CA LEU A 15 -15.78 -11.16 -19.50
C LEU A 15 -14.81 -9.97 -19.48
N LEU A 16 -15.24 -8.77 -19.91
CA LEU A 16 -14.42 -7.55 -19.81
C LEU A 16 -14.17 -7.16 -18.35
N PHE A 17 -15.20 -7.24 -17.49
CA PHE A 17 -15.03 -6.97 -16.05
C PHE A 17 -14.09 -7.96 -15.37
N ARG A 18 -14.14 -9.25 -15.74
CA ARG A 18 -13.19 -10.24 -15.21
C ARG A 18 -11.78 -10.13 -15.77
N SER A 19 -11.61 -9.57 -16.97
CA SER A 19 -10.27 -9.41 -17.59
C SER A 19 -9.51 -8.18 -17.09
N ALA A 20 -10.19 -7.23 -16.43
CA ALA A 20 -9.55 -6.08 -15.78
C ALA A 20 -8.85 -6.45 -14.46
N ASP A 21 -9.14 -7.63 -13.88
CA ASP A 21 -8.54 -8.14 -12.65
C ASP A 21 -7.43 -9.16 -12.96
N SER A 22 -6.49 -8.75 -13.82
CA SER A 22 -5.31 -9.56 -14.15
C SER A 22 -4.10 -8.67 -14.34
N LYS A 23 -3.80 -7.84 -13.34
CA LYS A 23 -2.46 -7.30 -13.13
C LYS A 23 -1.74 -8.20 -12.13
N ALA A 24 -1.00 -9.17 -12.68
CA ALA A 24 0.01 -9.94 -11.98
C ALA A 24 1.01 -9.02 -11.25
N PRO A 25 1.67 -9.49 -10.16
CA PRO A 25 2.68 -8.74 -9.42
C PRO A 25 3.91 -8.55 -10.32
N GLY A 26 3.92 -7.45 -11.06
CA GLY A 26 5.14 -6.93 -11.65
C GLY A 26 6.03 -6.47 -10.50
N ALA A 27 7.28 -6.92 -10.50
CA ALA A 27 8.32 -6.51 -9.56
C ALA A 27 8.13 -5.05 -9.15
N ALA A 28 7.97 -4.82 -7.85
CA ALA A 28 7.95 -3.48 -7.30
C ALA A 28 9.29 -2.83 -7.65
N ALA A 29 9.30 -2.05 -8.74
CA ALA A 29 10.23 -0.95 -8.84
C ALA A 29 10.09 -0.15 -7.54
N PRO A 30 11.21 0.28 -6.93
CA PRO A 30 11.15 1.09 -5.73
C PRO A 30 10.18 2.26 -5.96
N PRO A 31 9.27 2.55 -5.02
CA PRO A 31 8.35 3.66 -5.18
C PRO A 31 9.16 4.94 -5.42
N PRO A 32 8.71 5.85 -6.30
CA PRO A 32 9.30 7.18 -6.37
C PRO A 32 9.23 7.81 -4.97
N PRO A 33 10.26 8.56 -4.54
CA PRO A 33 10.20 9.26 -3.26
C PRO A 33 8.94 10.14 -3.25
N PRO A 34 8.14 10.14 -2.18
CA PRO A 34 7.01 11.05 -2.09
C PRO A 34 7.54 12.48 -2.20
N GLU A 35 7.04 13.19 -3.21
CA GLU A 35 7.25 14.62 -3.36
C GLU A 35 6.70 15.29 -2.10
N ALA A 36 7.44 16.27 -1.62
CA ALA A 36 7.25 16.89 -0.31
C ALA A 36 5.92 17.64 -0.22
N ASP A 37 4.88 16.99 0.25
CA ASP A 37 3.85 17.65 1.04
C ASP A 37 4.35 17.66 2.47
N ALA A 38 5.10 18.73 2.75
CA ALA A 38 5.55 19.10 4.08
C ALA A 38 4.33 19.51 4.92
N ASP A 39 3.65 18.53 5.53
CA ASP A 39 2.95 18.81 6.76
C ASP A 39 3.98 18.82 7.89
N GLU A 40 4.18 20.03 8.38
CA GLU A 40 5.03 20.45 9.46
C GLU A 40 4.70 19.68 10.75
N GLN A 41 5.62 18.82 11.20
CA GLN A 41 5.74 18.55 12.63
C GLN A 41 7.21 18.49 13.06
N THR A 42 7.71 19.70 13.29
CA THR A 42 8.56 20.09 14.41
C THR A 42 9.10 18.96 15.31
N SER A 43 10.43 18.91 15.33
CA SER A 43 11.22 19.04 16.55
C SER A 43 11.28 17.84 17.52
N SER A 44 12.41 17.15 17.45
CA SER A 44 13.34 16.89 18.57
C SER A 44 12.80 16.35 19.90
N ASN A 45 13.08 15.06 20.11
CA ASN A 45 13.72 14.47 21.29
C ASN A 45 12.95 14.40 22.64
N SER A 46 12.90 13.18 23.18
CA SER A 46 12.54 12.77 24.56
C SER A 46 11.06 12.49 24.86
N GLY A 47 10.66 11.21 24.88
CA GLY A 47 9.56 10.77 25.76
C GLY A 47 8.80 9.52 25.36
N THR A 48 8.45 9.35 24.09
CA THR A 48 7.50 8.30 23.67
C THR A 48 7.91 7.68 22.36
N CYS A 49 8.06 6.36 22.37
CA CYS A 49 8.17 5.53 21.19
C CYS A 49 6.86 5.66 20.39
N VAL A 50 6.89 6.40 19.29
CA VAL A 50 5.72 6.62 18.41
C VAL A 50 6.12 6.36 16.97
N ASP A 51 5.13 5.96 16.17
CA ASP A 51 5.31 5.83 14.73
C ASP A 51 5.18 7.22 14.07
N ILE A 52 6.08 7.52 13.14
CA ILE A 52 6.07 8.76 12.34
C ILE A 52 5.06 8.64 11.19
N LYS A 53 4.87 7.42 10.67
CA LYS A 53 3.91 7.15 9.60
C LYS A 53 2.56 6.73 10.17
N GLU A 54 1.54 6.86 9.33
CA GLU A 54 0.17 6.45 9.64
C GLU A 54 0.11 4.96 10.03
N GLU A 55 -0.83 4.63 10.91
CA GLU A 55 -0.95 3.29 11.49
C GLU A 55 -1.16 2.22 10.42
N ASP A 56 -1.98 2.48 9.41
CA ASP A 56 -2.26 1.55 8.31
C ASP A 56 -1.00 1.23 7.49
N ILE A 57 -0.16 2.23 7.24
CA ILE A 57 1.13 2.07 6.56
C ILE A 57 2.07 1.21 7.40
N CYS A 58 2.22 1.52 8.69
CA CYS A 58 3.11 0.77 9.57
C CYS A 58 2.65 -0.68 9.78
N VAL A 59 1.34 -0.92 9.95
CA VAL A 59 0.76 -2.25 10.06
C VAL A 59 0.98 -3.05 8.77
N SER A 60 0.77 -2.43 7.61
CA SER A 60 1.03 -3.05 6.31
C SER A 60 2.51 -3.43 6.16
N TRP A 61 3.42 -2.54 6.53
CA TRP A 61 4.86 -2.82 6.46
C TRP A 61 5.33 -3.89 7.43
N LYS A 62 4.75 -3.95 8.63
CA LYS A 62 4.98 -5.03 9.58
C LYS A 62 4.49 -6.36 9.03
N ALA A 63 3.28 -6.42 8.47
CA ALA A 63 2.73 -7.63 7.85
C ALA A 63 3.59 -8.13 6.67
N ALA A 64 4.22 -7.21 5.94
CA ALA A 64 5.17 -7.51 4.85
C ALA A 64 6.60 -7.85 5.34
N ASN A 65 6.85 -7.92 6.65
CA ASN A 65 8.15 -8.20 7.26
C ASN A 65 9.25 -7.13 6.99
N TYR A 66 8.87 -5.91 6.63
CA TYR A 66 9.85 -4.83 6.43
C TYR A 66 10.52 -4.39 7.73
N CYS A 67 9.92 -4.63 8.88
CA CYS A 67 10.57 -4.43 10.18
C CYS A 67 11.88 -5.22 10.33
N LEU A 68 12.11 -6.30 9.54
CA LEU A 68 13.35 -7.07 9.61
C LEU A 68 14.43 -6.51 8.68
N SER A 69 14.04 -6.10 7.48
CA SER A 69 14.94 -5.79 6.36
C SER A 69 15.09 -4.31 6.02
N SER A 70 14.19 -3.44 6.50
CA SER A 70 14.13 -2.03 6.14
C SER A 70 14.46 -1.13 7.33
N THR A 71 15.62 -0.47 7.27
CA THR A 71 15.99 0.57 8.25
C THR A 71 14.99 1.72 8.21
N TYR A 72 14.51 2.09 7.02
CA TYR A 72 13.50 3.14 6.85
C TYR A 72 12.21 2.82 7.63
N THR A 73 11.74 1.58 7.54
CA THR A 73 10.56 1.13 8.29
C THR A 73 10.82 1.17 9.79
N LYS A 74 12.01 0.81 10.26
CA LYS A 74 12.37 0.88 11.69
C LYS A 74 12.40 2.32 12.21
N GLU A 75 12.90 3.26 11.43
CA GLU A 75 12.98 4.69 11.82
C GLU A 75 11.60 5.35 11.83
N ASN A 76 10.72 4.96 10.91
CA ASN A 76 9.42 5.59 10.71
C ASN A 76 8.26 4.88 11.44
N CYS A 77 8.44 3.61 11.77
CA CYS A 77 7.44 2.76 12.44
C CYS A 77 8.07 2.06 13.66
N ALA A 78 8.85 2.82 14.45
CA ALA A 78 9.65 2.28 15.54
C ALA A 78 8.80 1.57 16.62
N ASN A 79 7.61 2.10 16.92
CA ASN A 79 6.68 1.50 17.88
C ASN A 79 6.05 0.24 17.30
N THR A 80 5.53 0.31 16.07
CA THR A 80 4.93 -0.84 15.38
C THR A 80 5.94 -2.00 15.21
N CYS A 81 7.19 -1.68 14.89
CA CYS A 81 8.28 -2.65 14.75
C CYS A 81 8.90 -3.07 16.08
N ASN A 82 8.54 -2.47 17.22
CA ASN A 82 9.14 -2.71 18.54
C ASN A 82 10.67 -2.54 18.55
N VAL A 83 11.16 -1.45 17.95
CA VAL A 83 12.60 -1.15 17.82
C VAL A 83 13.01 0.17 18.49
N CYS A 84 12.12 0.73 19.30
CA CYS A 84 12.55 1.54 20.43
C CYS A 84 13.28 0.65 21.45
#